data_AF-X1P5R1-F1
#
_entry.id   AF-X1P5R1-F1
#
_cell.length_a   1.000
_cell.length_b   1.000
_cell.length_c   1.000
_cell.angle_alpha   90.00
_cell.angle_beta   90.00
_cell.angle_gamma   90.00
#
_symmetry.space_group_name_H-M   'P 1'
#
loop_
_entity.id
_entity.type
_entity.pdbx_description
1 polymer ?
#
loop_
_entity_poly.entity_id
_entity_poly.type
_entity_poly.pdbx_seq_one_letter_code
_entity_poly.pdbx_strand_id
1 'polypeptide(L)'
;EEGKVEIGVIGGGRARGICGSGLIDAFSQLLKEKIIDSSGWLKPSSKAKEKWSSRITKKNNHNGFLLVEREKAQDRIPIVLTQKDIRELQLAKGAICSGIKILLTRLEVERDEVDEVLLAGAFGSYINPESAHLIGLIPNFPKAKVRSVGNTASLGAIMALVSEEDCKQAEKISEGVDYVELASFPEFPDILIQAMRFGKQD
;
A
#
# COMPACT_ATOMS: atom_id res chain seq x y z
N GLU A 1 9.17 -2.47 -18.85
CA GLU A 1 8.92 -3.47 -19.92
C GLU A 1 10.24 -4.14 -20.32
N GLU A 2 10.23 -5.27 -21.07
CA GLU A 2 11.45 -5.96 -21.56
C GLU A 2 12.55 -6.28 -20.52
N GLY A 3 12.19 -6.51 -19.25
CA GLY A 3 13.19 -6.78 -18.19
C GLY A 3 13.87 -5.53 -17.63
N LYS A 4 13.48 -4.34 -18.11
CA LYS A 4 13.91 -3.04 -17.58
C LYS A 4 12.99 -2.59 -16.45
N VAL A 5 13.63 -2.11 -15.38
CA VAL A 5 12.98 -1.47 -14.24
C VAL A 5 13.17 0.04 -14.39
N GLU A 6 12.07 0.77 -14.41
CA GLU A 6 12.04 2.23 -14.41
C GLU A 6 11.57 2.72 -13.05
N ILE A 7 12.23 3.76 -12.54
CA ILE A 7 11.96 4.34 -11.22
C ILE A 7 11.94 5.85 -11.30
N GLY A 8 11.02 6.47 -10.55
CA GLY A 8 11.08 7.89 -10.22
C GLY A 8 11.77 8.08 -8.87
N VAL A 9 12.60 9.12 -8.75
CA VAL A 9 13.24 9.53 -7.48
C VAL A 9 12.75 10.92 -7.11
N ILE A 10 12.26 11.08 -5.88
CA ILE A 10 11.80 12.37 -5.36
C ILE A 10 12.99 13.35 -5.37
N GLY A 11 12.84 14.48 -6.06
CA GLY A 11 13.92 15.46 -6.25
C GLY A 11 14.97 15.06 -7.30
N GLY A 12 14.79 13.93 -7.99
CA GLY A 12 15.73 13.41 -8.99
C GLY A 12 16.98 12.76 -8.39
N GLY A 13 17.99 12.51 -9.23
CA GLY A 13 19.29 11.97 -8.81
C GLY A 13 19.29 10.46 -8.54
N ARG A 14 20.15 10.02 -7.61
CA ARG A 14 20.36 8.60 -7.29
C ARG A 14 19.45 8.15 -6.15
N ALA A 15 18.89 6.95 -6.26
CA ALA A 15 17.97 6.42 -5.27
C ALA A 15 18.69 6.00 -3.98
N ARG A 16 18.22 6.46 -2.82
CA ARG A 16 18.73 6.05 -1.49
C ARG A 16 17.90 4.94 -0.85
N GLY A 17 16.62 4.85 -1.20
CA GLY A 17 15.67 3.94 -0.59
C GLY A 17 14.34 3.99 -1.34
N ILE A 18 13.29 3.48 -0.69
CA ILE A 18 11.95 3.39 -1.28
C ILE A 18 10.98 4.12 -0.36
N CYS A 19 10.24 5.08 -0.91
CA CYS A 19 9.13 5.70 -0.20
C CYS A 19 7.90 4.79 -0.21
N GLY A 20 6.89 5.12 0.58
CA GLY A 20 5.71 4.27 0.70
C GLY A 20 4.93 4.07 -0.60
N SER A 21 4.67 5.11 -1.38
CA SER A 21 4.03 4.98 -2.69
C SER A 21 4.86 4.12 -3.66
N GLY A 22 6.19 4.31 -3.64
CA GLY A 22 7.12 3.50 -4.43
C GLY A 22 7.12 2.01 -4.04
N LEU A 23 6.89 1.68 -2.75
CA LEU A 23 6.72 0.29 -2.32
C LEU A 23 5.44 -0.31 -2.91
N ILE A 24 4.31 0.40 -2.80
CA ILE A 24 3.02 -0.07 -3.33
C ILE A 24 3.09 -0.30 -4.84
N ASP A 25 3.66 0.63 -5.58
CA ASP A 25 3.88 0.49 -7.02
C ASP A 25 4.83 -0.66 -7.35
N ALA A 26 5.96 -0.78 -6.64
CA ALA A 26 6.89 -1.87 -6.89
C ALA A 26 6.22 -3.23 -6.68
N PHE A 27 5.49 -3.42 -5.59
CA PHE A 27 4.79 -4.68 -5.33
C PHE A 27 3.63 -4.93 -6.30
N SER A 28 2.93 -3.90 -6.76
CA SER A 28 1.91 -4.04 -7.80
C SER A 28 2.53 -4.56 -9.11
N GLN A 29 3.69 -4.03 -9.51
CA GLN A 29 4.43 -4.51 -10.68
C GLN A 29 4.98 -5.92 -10.50
N LEU A 30 5.53 -6.25 -9.32
CA LEU A 30 6.00 -7.61 -9.03
C LEU A 30 4.88 -8.65 -9.14
N LEU A 31 3.66 -8.29 -8.70
CA LEU A 31 2.49 -9.15 -8.81
C LEU A 31 2.04 -9.28 -10.27
N LYS A 32 1.92 -8.16 -11.00
CA LYS A 32 1.53 -8.11 -12.42
C LYS A 32 2.47 -8.92 -13.31
N GLU A 33 3.78 -8.85 -13.04
CA GLU A 33 4.81 -9.60 -13.75
C GLU A 33 4.96 -11.06 -13.27
N LYS A 34 4.18 -11.47 -12.27
CA LYS A 34 4.19 -12.81 -11.67
C LYS A 34 5.55 -13.17 -11.06
N ILE A 35 6.32 -12.18 -10.59
CA ILE A 35 7.57 -12.37 -9.83
C ILE A 35 7.23 -12.82 -8.40
N ILE A 36 6.16 -12.24 -7.84
CA ILE A 36 5.47 -12.75 -6.66
C ILE A 36 4.12 -13.36 -7.06
N ASP A 37 3.59 -14.24 -6.22
CA ASP A 37 2.22 -14.76 -6.34
C ASP A 37 1.27 -14.15 -5.30
N SER A 38 -0.01 -14.55 -5.33
CA SER A 38 -1.03 -14.07 -4.41
C SER A 38 -0.72 -14.39 -2.93
N SER A 39 0.11 -15.39 -2.65
CA SER A 39 0.54 -15.70 -1.29
C SER A 39 1.66 -14.78 -0.80
N GLY A 40 2.25 -13.97 -1.69
CA GLY A 40 3.42 -13.15 -1.43
C GLY A 40 4.74 -13.92 -1.57
N TRP A 41 4.74 -15.11 -2.16
CA TRP A 41 5.99 -15.85 -2.36
C TRP A 41 6.80 -15.27 -3.51
N LEU A 42 8.03 -14.84 -3.23
CA LEU A 42 8.99 -14.39 -4.23
C LEU A 42 9.66 -15.59 -4.89
N LYS A 43 9.36 -15.80 -6.18
CA LYS A 43 9.82 -16.96 -6.92
C LYS A 43 11.35 -16.96 -7.07
N PRO A 44 12.01 -18.14 -7.02
CA PRO A 44 13.42 -18.22 -7.36
C PRO A 44 13.63 -17.88 -8.85
N SER A 45 14.86 -17.51 -9.22
CA SER A 45 15.23 -17.16 -10.59
C SER A 45 14.84 -18.24 -11.61
N SER A 46 14.94 -19.53 -11.23
CA SER A 46 14.56 -20.68 -12.08
C SER A 46 13.07 -20.79 -12.40
N LYS A 47 12.19 -20.12 -11.65
CA LYS A 47 10.72 -20.11 -11.86
C LYS A 47 10.20 -18.76 -12.34
N ALA A 48 11.08 -17.78 -12.52
CA ALA A 48 10.72 -16.48 -13.05
C ALA A 48 10.83 -16.46 -14.58
N LYS A 49 10.15 -15.50 -15.22
CA LYS A 49 10.34 -15.25 -16.65
C LYS A 49 11.81 -14.91 -16.89
N GLU A 50 12.37 -15.37 -18.00
CA GLU A 50 13.79 -15.21 -18.34
C GLU A 50 14.26 -13.74 -18.21
N LYS A 51 13.44 -12.79 -18.70
CA LYS A 51 13.69 -11.35 -18.62
C LYS A 51 13.89 -10.79 -17.20
N TRP A 52 13.48 -11.51 -16.16
CA TRP A 52 13.60 -11.11 -14.76
C TRP A 52 14.62 -11.93 -13.96
N SER A 53 15.13 -13.03 -14.53
CA SER A 53 15.99 -13.99 -13.83
C SER A 53 17.25 -13.34 -13.22
N SER A 54 17.87 -12.41 -13.96
CA SER A 54 19.07 -11.67 -13.54
C SER A 54 18.84 -10.69 -12.39
N ARG A 55 17.59 -10.26 -12.15
CA ARG A 55 17.22 -9.38 -11.05
C ARG A 55 16.82 -10.14 -9.79
N ILE A 56 16.64 -11.46 -9.86
CA ILE A 56 16.32 -12.27 -8.68
C ILE A 56 17.62 -12.69 -8.01
N THR A 57 17.87 -12.10 -6.86
CA THR A 57 19.05 -12.34 -6.03
C THR A 57 18.72 -13.30 -4.90
N LYS A 58 19.76 -13.94 -4.34
CA LYS A 58 19.64 -14.70 -3.10
C LYS A 58 20.48 -14.05 -2.01
N LYS A 59 19.89 -13.85 -0.84
CA LYS A 59 20.59 -13.44 0.38
C LYS A 59 20.09 -14.29 1.53
N ASN A 60 21.00 -14.96 2.24
CA ASN A 60 20.68 -15.83 3.39
C ASN A 60 19.55 -16.84 3.09
N ASN A 61 19.64 -17.55 1.97
CA ASN A 61 18.61 -18.49 1.48
C ASN A 61 17.22 -17.91 1.16
N HIS A 62 17.04 -16.59 1.24
CA HIS A 62 15.82 -15.92 0.80
C HIS A 62 16.02 -15.26 -0.56
N ASN A 63 14.99 -15.36 -1.41
CA ASN A 63 14.98 -14.65 -2.68
C ASN A 63 14.68 -13.16 -2.43
N GLY A 64 15.28 -12.30 -3.26
CA GLY A 64 14.99 -10.88 -3.32
C GLY A 64 15.00 -10.38 -4.75
N PHE A 65 14.31 -9.28 -5.02
CA PHE A 65 14.27 -8.64 -6.32
C PHE A 65 15.11 -7.36 -6.30
N LEU A 66 16.12 -7.29 -7.17
CA LEU A 66 16.98 -6.13 -7.37
C LEU A 66 16.20 -5.02 -8.09
N LEU A 67 15.72 -4.05 -7.30
CA LEU A 67 14.97 -2.91 -7.78
C LEU A 67 15.90 -1.83 -8.36
N VAL A 68 17.00 -1.53 -7.67
CA VAL A 68 17.98 -0.53 -8.10
C VAL A 68 19.40 -1.09 -8.03
N GLU A 69 20.09 -1.04 -9.17
CA GLU A 69 21.49 -1.44 -9.32
C GLU A 69 22.45 -0.50 -8.60
N ARG A 70 23.65 -0.99 -8.27
CA ARG A 70 24.65 -0.25 -7.46
C ARG A 70 25.04 1.07 -8.11
N GLU A 71 25.10 1.11 -9.43
CA GLU A 71 25.52 2.26 -10.23
C GLU A 71 24.50 3.40 -10.19
N LYS A 72 23.21 3.06 -9.98
CA LYS A 72 22.10 4.02 -9.92
C LYS A 72 21.70 4.39 -8.49
N ALA A 73 22.21 3.68 -7.50
CA ALA A 73 21.90 3.91 -6.10
C ALA A 73 22.86 4.91 -5.44
N GLN A 74 22.35 5.63 -4.44
CA GLN A 74 23.17 6.46 -3.57
C GLN A 74 24.13 5.58 -2.77
N ASP A 75 25.36 6.07 -2.57
CA ASP A 75 26.44 5.38 -1.84
C ASP A 75 26.82 3.99 -2.43
N ARG A 76 26.38 3.68 -3.65
CA ARG A 76 26.57 2.40 -4.34
C ARG A 76 25.96 1.19 -3.61
N ILE A 77 24.96 1.43 -2.75
CA ILE A 77 24.24 0.39 -2.03
C ILE A 77 23.00 0.00 -2.85
N PRO A 78 22.93 -1.24 -3.40
CA PRO A 78 21.81 -1.62 -4.24
C PRO A 78 20.52 -1.74 -3.41
N ILE A 79 19.38 -1.41 -4.02
CA ILE A 79 18.08 -1.50 -3.37
C ILE A 79 17.41 -2.79 -3.82
N VAL A 80 17.14 -3.67 -2.84
CA VAL A 80 16.58 -5.01 -3.04
C VAL A 80 15.31 -5.14 -2.22
N LEU A 81 14.22 -5.59 -2.85
CA LEU A 81 12.99 -6.00 -2.17
C LEU A 81 13.10 -7.47 -1.78
N THR A 82 13.02 -7.76 -0.49
CA THR A 82 13.20 -9.12 0.03
C THR A 82 11.87 -9.81 0.30
N GLN A 83 11.92 -11.12 0.51
CA GLN A 83 10.77 -11.87 1.00
C GLN A 83 10.22 -11.33 2.33
N LYS A 84 11.08 -10.80 3.22
CA LYS A 84 10.65 -10.19 4.48
C LYS A 84 9.84 -8.92 4.23
N ASP A 85 10.32 -8.05 3.35
CA ASP A 85 9.62 -6.79 3.01
C ASP A 85 8.22 -7.08 2.44
N ILE A 86 8.08 -8.16 1.65
CA ILE A 86 6.77 -8.61 1.18
C ILE A 86 5.85 -9.00 2.34
N ARG A 87 6.36 -9.73 3.33
CA ARG A 87 5.57 -10.13 4.51
C ARG A 87 5.13 -8.93 5.34
N GLU A 88 6.00 -7.94 5.54
CA GLU A 88 5.65 -6.71 6.23
C GLU A 88 4.58 -5.92 5.48
N LEU A 89 4.68 -5.84 4.14
CA LEU A 89 3.60 -5.21 3.36
C LEU A 89 2.28 -5.98 3.50
N GLN A 90 2.31 -7.31 3.47
CA GLN A 90 1.08 -8.11 3.61
C GLN A 90 0.37 -7.84 4.93
N LEU A 91 1.12 -7.71 6.03
CA LEU A 91 0.57 -7.34 7.34
C LEU A 91 -0.05 -5.95 7.31
N ALA A 92 0.69 -4.95 6.82
CA ALA A 92 0.20 -3.57 6.76
C ALA A 92 -1.05 -3.42 5.88
N LYS A 93 -1.02 -3.99 4.68
CA LYS A 93 -2.13 -3.90 3.72
C LYS A 93 -3.32 -4.76 4.16
N GLY A 94 -3.05 -5.89 4.81
CA GLY A 94 -4.08 -6.75 5.42
C GLY A 94 -4.82 -6.01 6.52
N ALA A 95 -4.10 -5.33 7.44
CA ALA A 95 -4.71 -4.56 8.51
C ALA A 95 -5.64 -3.44 7.98
N ILE A 96 -5.19 -2.69 6.97
CA ILE A 96 -6.00 -1.63 6.34
C ILE A 96 -7.26 -2.22 5.69
N CYS A 97 -7.11 -3.24 4.86
CA CYS A 97 -8.25 -3.85 4.17
C CYS A 97 -9.23 -4.50 5.16
N SER A 98 -8.76 -5.15 6.22
CA SER A 98 -9.61 -5.72 7.28
C SER A 98 -10.39 -4.66 8.03
N GLY A 99 -9.74 -3.55 8.40
CA GLY A 99 -10.40 -2.43 9.07
C GLY A 99 -11.54 -1.88 8.22
N ILE A 100 -11.32 -1.68 6.92
CA ILE A 100 -12.36 -1.23 5.99
C ILE A 100 -13.51 -2.24 5.92
N LYS A 101 -13.22 -3.54 5.77
CA LYS A 101 -14.26 -4.58 5.70
C LYS A 101 -15.11 -4.65 6.97
N ILE A 102 -14.48 -4.59 8.15
CA ILE A 102 -15.18 -4.62 9.43
C ILE A 102 -16.07 -3.37 9.62
N LEU A 103 -15.60 -2.20 9.20
CA LEU A 103 -16.40 -0.98 9.25
C LEU A 103 -17.64 -1.07 8.36
N LEU A 104 -17.50 -1.59 7.14
CA LEU A 104 -18.65 -1.83 6.25
C LEU A 104 -19.66 -2.79 6.88
N THR A 105 -19.18 -3.91 7.45
CA THR A 105 -20.05 -4.88 8.15
C THR A 105 -20.76 -4.24 9.33
N ARG A 106 -20.06 -3.45 10.15
CA ARG A 106 -20.65 -2.82 11.35
C ARG A 106 -21.65 -1.72 11.02
N LEU A 107 -21.45 -1.02 9.91
CA LEU A 107 -22.37 0.01 9.42
C LEU A 107 -23.51 -0.57 8.59
N GLU A 108 -23.48 -1.87 8.27
CA GLU A 108 -24.42 -2.53 7.37
C GLU A 108 -24.48 -1.85 5.99
N VAL A 109 -23.30 -1.41 5.51
CA VAL A 109 -23.13 -0.72 4.21
C VAL A 109 -22.44 -1.63 3.22
N GLU A 110 -23.03 -1.78 2.05
CA GLU A 110 -22.46 -2.52 0.93
C GLU A 110 -21.40 -1.70 0.18
N ARG A 111 -20.46 -2.39 -0.46
CA ARG A 111 -19.34 -1.73 -1.17
C ARG A 111 -19.78 -0.84 -2.33
N ASP A 112 -20.94 -1.09 -2.90
CA ASP A 112 -21.49 -0.30 -4.00
C ASP A 112 -22.34 0.88 -3.52
N GLU A 113 -22.58 1.01 -2.22
CA GLU A 113 -23.19 2.19 -1.59
C GLU A 113 -22.14 3.26 -1.22
N VAL A 114 -20.85 2.95 -1.33
CA VAL A 114 -19.77 3.91 -1.11
C VAL A 114 -19.61 4.83 -2.31
N ASP A 115 -19.83 6.13 -2.12
CA ASP A 115 -19.70 7.14 -3.17
C ASP A 115 -18.24 7.57 -3.43
N GLU A 116 -17.43 7.65 -2.37
CA GLU A 116 -16.09 8.21 -2.46
C GLU A 116 -15.12 7.57 -1.44
N VAL A 117 -13.88 7.32 -1.89
CA VAL A 117 -12.77 6.87 -1.05
C VAL A 117 -11.65 7.90 -1.12
N LEU A 118 -11.40 8.56 0.01
CA LEU A 118 -10.38 9.59 0.15
C LEU A 118 -9.10 8.99 0.76
N LEU A 119 -8.03 8.93 -0.03
CA LEU A 119 -6.72 8.46 0.42
C LEU A 119 -5.90 9.62 0.99
N ALA A 120 -5.80 9.68 2.31
CA ALA A 120 -5.10 10.73 3.05
C ALA A 120 -3.72 10.31 3.58
N GLY A 121 -2.97 11.30 4.05
CA GLY A 121 -1.66 11.15 4.69
C GLY A 121 -0.48 11.34 3.72
N ALA A 122 0.72 11.50 4.28
CA ALA A 122 1.95 11.63 3.50
C ALA A 122 2.17 10.41 2.58
N PHE A 123 1.70 9.24 3.03
CA PHE A 123 1.63 8.01 2.25
C PHE A 123 0.56 8.10 1.15
N GLY A 124 -0.69 8.44 1.50
CA GLY A 124 -1.82 8.53 0.56
C GLY A 124 -1.65 9.55 -0.56
N SER A 125 -0.87 10.61 -0.31
CA SER A 125 -0.64 11.75 -1.23
C SER A 125 -0.14 11.36 -2.63
N TYR A 126 0.58 10.23 -2.73
CA TYR A 126 1.25 9.82 -3.98
C TYR A 126 0.97 8.37 -4.36
N ILE A 127 0.02 7.69 -3.69
CA ILE A 127 -0.35 6.33 -4.04
C ILE A 127 -1.11 6.34 -5.36
N ASN A 128 -0.68 5.49 -6.30
CA ASN A 128 -1.48 5.16 -7.45
C ASN A 128 -2.69 4.29 -7.00
N PRO A 129 -3.94 4.75 -7.21
CA PRO A 129 -5.13 3.99 -6.83
C PRO A 129 -5.21 2.60 -7.48
N GLU A 130 -4.75 2.46 -8.73
CA GLU A 130 -4.71 1.17 -9.43
C GLU A 130 -3.74 0.20 -8.74
N SER A 131 -2.55 0.67 -8.35
CA SER A 131 -1.58 -0.16 -7.62
C SER A 131 -2.13 -0.59 -6.27
N ALA A 132 -2.73 0.32 -5.50
CA ALA A 132 -3.36 0.03 -4.22
C ALA A 132 -4.46 -1.03 -4.36
N HIS A 133 -5.30 -0.90 -5.37
CA HIS A 133 -6.34 -1.88 -5.67
C HIS A 133 -5.77 -3.24 -6.08
N LEU A 134 -4.75 -3.26 -6.95
CA LEU A 134 -4.15 -4.47 -7.47
C LEU A 134 -3.48 -5.33 -6.39
N ILE A 135 -2.84 -4.70 -5.40
CA ILE A 135 -2.25 -5.41 -4.27
C ILE A 135 -3.28 -5.76 -3.17
N GLY A 136 -4.51 -5.25 -3.28
CA GLY A 136 -5.57 -5.45 -2.30
C GLY A 136 -5.32 -4.67 -1.01
N LEU A 137 -4.80 -3.44 -1.10
CA LEU A 137 -4.69 -2.50 0.02
C LEU A 137 -6.06 -1.97 0.42
N ILE A 138 -6.87 -1.65 -0.58
CA ILE A 138 -8.26 -1.22 -0.43
C ILE A 138 -9.17 -2.24 -1.12
N PRO A 139 -10.36 -2.55 -0.57
CA PRO A 139 -11.37 -3.33 -1.25
C PRO A 139 -11.76 -2.72 -2.60
N ASN A 140 -12.36 -3.53 -3.47
CA ASN A 140 -12.99 -3.00 -4.67
C ASN A 140 -14.28 -2.26 -4.31
N PHE A 141 -14.36 -0.98 -4.65
CA PHE A 141 -15.57 -0.16 -4.54
C PHE A 141 -16.07 0.20 -5.95
N PRO A 142 -17.00 -0.57 -6.54
CA PRO A 142 -17.28 -0.49 -7.97
C PRO A 142 -17.81 0.86 -8.45
N LYS A 143 -18.54 1.58 -7.59
CA LYS A 143 -19.17 2.87 -7.90
C LYS A 143 -18.41 4.06 -7.31
N ALA A 144 -17.47 3.82 -6.39
CA ALA A 144 -16.81 4.89 -5.67
C ALA A 144 -15.76 5.60 -6.52
N LYS A 145 -15.65 6.92 -6.32
CA LYS A 145 -14.49 7.69 -6.79
C LYS A 145 -13.35 7.55 -5.79
N VAL A 146 -12.21 7.01 -6.24
CA VAL A 146 -11.00 6.90 -5.40
C VAL A 146 -10.04 8.04 -5.76
N ARG A 147 -9.71 8.90 -4.78
CA ARG A 147 -8.71 9.97 -5.00
C ARG A 147 -7.84 10.22 -3.80
N SER A 148 -6.64 10.72 -4.07
CA SER A 148 -5.74 11.21 -3.05
C SER A 148 -6.10 12.64 -2.63
N VAL A 149 -6.07 12.91 -1.33
CA VAL A 149 -6.38 14.23 -0.73
C VAL A 149 -5.19 14.85 0.01
N GLY A 150 -3.99 14.27 -0.17
CA GLY A 150 -2.79 14.81 0.44
C GLY A 150 -2.69 14.57 1.95
N ASN A 151 -1.88 15.38 2.64
CA ASN A 151 -1.76 15.34 4.09
C ASN A 151 -2.86 16.19 4.76
N THR A 152 -4.02 15.56 4.98
CA THR A 152 -5.20 16.21 5.57
C THR A 152 -4.99 16.61 7.03
N ALA A 153 -4.14 15.91 7.78
CA ALA A 153 -3.82 16.28 9.15
C ALA A 153 -3.09 17.63 9.21
N SER A 154 -2.09 17.85 8.36
CA SER A 154 -1.39 19.13 8.26
C SER A 154 -2.31 20.25 7.76
N LEU A 155 -3.15 19.97 6.75
CA LEU A 155 -4.10 20.96 6.25
C LEU A 155 -5.13 21.35 7.33
N GLY A 156 -5.70 20.37 8.03
CA GLY A 156 -6.63 20.61 9.13
C GLY A 156 -6.01 21.39 10.29
N ALA A 157 -4.75 21.10 10.63
CA ALA A 157 -4.02 21.88 11.63
C ALA A 157 -3.82 23.35 11.22
N ILE A 158 -3.53 23.60 9.94
CA ILE A 158 -3.43 24.97 9.41
C ILE A 158 -4.80 25.66 9.48
N MET A 159 -5.87 24.99 9.06
CA MET A 159 -7.25 25.53 9.12
C MET A 159 -7.62 25.93 10.54
N ALA A 160 -7.47 25.02 11.51
CA ALA A 160 -7.77 25.29 12.91
C ALA A 160 -6.88 26.40 13.51
N LEU A 161 -5.62 26.54 13.08
CA LEU A 161 -4.71 27.57 13.56
C LEU A 161 -5.12 28.98 13.11
N VAL A 162 -5.66 29.12 11.89
CA VAL A 162 -5.97 30.43 11.29
C VAL A 162 -7.45 30.83 11.37
N SER A 163 -8.31 29.93 11.85
CA SER A 163 -9.76 30.12 11.88
C SER A 163 -10.38 29.51 13.15
N GLU A 164 -10.94 30.36 14.01
CA GLU A 164 -11.63 29.92 15.22
C GLU A 164 -12.89 29.10 14.88
N GLU A 165 -13.54 29.40 13.75
CA GLU A 165 -14.70 28.64 13.26
C GLU A 165 -14.30 27.23 12.84
N ASP A 166 -13.21 27.07 12.08
CA ASP A 166 -12.71 25.75 11.69
C ASP A 166 -12.24 24.93 12.90
N CYS A 167 -11.65 25.61 13.90
CA CYS A 167 -11.27 24.97 15.16
C CYS A 167 -12.50 24.39 15.89
N LYS A 168 -13.57 25.20 16.06
CA LYS A 168 -14.83 24.75 16.67
C LYS A 168 -15.51 23.64 15.85
N GLN A 169 -15.43 23.71 14.52
CA GLN A 169 -15.95 22.67 13.65
C GLN A 169 -15.19 21.35 13.82
N ALA A 170 -13.86 21.39 13.98
CA ALA A 170 -13.05 20.20 14.26
C ALA A 170 -13.42 19.56 15.61
N GLU A 171 -13.63 20.36 16.66
CA GLU A 171 -14.13 19.89 17.96
C GLU A 171 -15.49 19.19 17.80
N LYS A 172 -16.44 19.82 17.11
CA LYS A 172 -17.76 19.22 16.86
C LYS A 172 -17.71 17.94 16.04
N ILE A 173 -16.83 17.83 15.05
CA ILE A 173 -16.63 16.59 14.30
C ILE A 173 -16.14 15.49 15.24
N SER A 174 -15.21 15.81 16.14
CA SER A 174 -14.65 14.82 17.06
C SER A 174 -15.70 14.22 18.02
N GLU A 175 -16.72 15.00 18.39
CA GLU A 175 -17.84 14.53 19.22
C GLU A 175 -18.72 13.49 18.52
N GLY A 176 -18.70 13.45 17.17
CA GLY A 176 -19.47 12.51 16.36
C GLY A 176 -18.71 11.27 15.89
N VAL A 177 -17.49 11.03 16.39
CA VAL A 177 -16.66 9.88 15.98
C VAL A 177 -16.78 8.73 16.98
N ASP A 178 -17.30 7.59 16.50
CA ASP A 178 -17.32 6.35 17.27
C ASP A 178 -16.07 5.51 17.02
N TYR A 179 -15.37 5.14 18.10
CA TYR A 179 -14.22 4.24 18.03
C TYR A 179 -14.66 2.77 17.89
N VAL A 180 -14.06 2.06 16.93
CA VAL A 180 -14.28 0.63 16.71
C VAL A 180 -12.98 -0.13 16.99
N GLU A 181 -12.97 -0.94 18.05
CA GLU A 181 -11.83 -1.80 18.40
C GLU A 181 -11.81 -3.04 17.52
N LEU A 182 -11.03 -3.00 16.44
CA LEU A 182 -10.95 -4.10 15.46
C LEU A 182 -10.49 -5.42 16.07
N ALA A 183 -9.56 -5.40 17.05
CA ALA A 183 -9.02 -6.61 17.65
C ALA A 183 -10.06 -7.37 18.50
N SER A 184 -11.16 -6.72 18.88
CA SER A 184 -12.27 -7.32 19.61
C SER A 184 -13.29 -8.00 18.70
N PHE A 185 -13.23 -7.77 17.39
CA PHE A 185 -14.15 -8.35 16.43
C PHE A 185 -13.83 -9.84 16.26
N PRO A 186 -14.77 -10.77 16.55
CA PRO A 186 -14.47 -12.21 16.61
C PRO A 186 -13.83 -12.77 15.34
N GLU A 187 -14.25 -12.27 14.17
CA GLU A 187 -13.77 -12.71 12.86
C GLU A 187 -12.50 -11.96 12.39
N PHE A 188 -11.97 -11.01 13.16
CA PHE A 188 -10.82 -10.19 12.76
C PHE A 188 -9.60 -11.03 12.32
N PRO A 189 -9.17 -12.09 13.05
CA PRO A 189 -8.03 -12.89 12.63
C PRO A 189 -8.24 -13.54 11.25
N ASP A 190 -9.44 -14.05 10.97
CA ASP A 190 -9.77 -14.69 9.70
C ASP A 190 -9.82 -13.67 8.57
N ILE A 191 -10.46 -12.52 8.81
CA ILE A 191 -10.50 -11.41 7.85
C ILE A 191 -9.08 -10.92 7.55
N LEU A 192 -8.22 -10.78 8.55
CA LEU A 192 -6.81 -10.39 8.38
C LEU A 192 -6.03 -11.40 7.55
N ILE A 193 -6.13 -12.70 7.86
CA ILE A 193 -5.42 -13.75 7.11
C ILE A 193 -5.85 -13.74 5.63
N GLN A 194 -7.15 -13.58 5.37
CA GLN A 194 -7.66 -13.45 4.00
C GLN A 194 -7.15 -12.18 3.32
N ALA A 195 -7.22 -11.05 4.02
CA ALA A 195 -6.78 -9.75 3.56
C ALA A 195 -5.26 -9.66 3.34
N MET A 196 -4.44 -10.54 3.90
CA MET A 196 -2.99 -10.60 3.63
C MET A 196 -2.67 -11.14 2.22
N ARG A 197 -3.58 -11.86 1.56
CA ARG A 197 -3.35 -12.38 0.20
C ARG A 197 -3.33 -11.25 -0.82
N PHE A 198 -2.33 -11.18 -1.69
CA PHE A 198 -2.31 -10.21 -2.79
C PHE A 198 -3.38 -10.51 -3.85
N GLY A 199 -3.80 -9.46 -4.54
CA GLY A 199 -4.86 -9.49 -5.55
C GLY A 199 -6.10 -8.72 -5.10
N LYS A 200 -7.05 -8.57 -6.02
CA LYS A 200 -8.32 -7.91 -5.77
C LYS A 200 -9.02 -8.55 -4.58
N GLN A 201 -9.44 -7.71 -3.64
CA GLN A 201 -10.22 -8.13 -2.48
C GLN A 201 -11.69 -7.83 -2.78
N ASP A 202 -12.46 -8.89 -2.91
CA ASP A 202 -13.92 -8.83 -2.91
C ASP A 202 -14.48 -8.95 -1.48
#